data_AF-A0A7C2TYU8-F1
#
_entry.id   AF-A0A7C2TYU8-F1
#
_cell.length_a   1.000
_cell.length_b   1.000
_cell.length_c   1.000
_cell.angle_alpha   90.00
_cell.angle_beta   90.00
_cell.angle_gamma   90.00
#
_symmetry.space_group_name_H-M   'P 1'
#
loop_
_entity.id
_entity.type
_entity.pdbx_description
1 polymer ?
#
loop_
_entity_poly.entity_id
_entity_poly.type
_entity_poly.pdbx_seq_one_letter_code
_entity_poly.pdbx_strand_id
1 'polypeptide(L)'
;MRERKEDIPLLAQHFLHKHNLAIGKKIQGFAAETLAAMMKHDWPGNVRELENTVEHAVLVENGLIISPSSLPRNLIPQEKSEALKELGVRDMLNLFE
;
A
#
# COMPACT_ATOMS: atom_id res chain seq x y z
N MET A 1 4.67 -2.36 -13.65
CA MET A 1 5.81 -1.60 -13.06
C MET A 1 6.85 -2.54 -12.42
N ARG A 2 6.80 -3.85 -12.71
CA ARG A 2 7.62 -4.88 -12.06
C ARG A 2 9.13 -4.70 -12.23
N GLU A 3 9.58 -4.05 -13.31
CA GLU A 3 11.00 -3.89 -13.63
C GLU A 3 11.65 -2.62 -13.03
N ARG A 4 10.88 -1.73 -12.38
CA ARG A 4 11.39 -0.46 -11.81
C ARG A 4 10.78 -0.14 -10.45
N LYS A 5 10.85 -1.10 -9.54
CA LYS A 5 10.38 -0.90 -8.15
C LYS A 5 11.22 0.14 -7.38
N GLU A 6 12.46 0.38 -7.81
CA GLU A 6 13.36 1.38 -7.22
C GLU A 6 12.85 2.82 -7.38
N ASP A 7 12.02 3.10 -8.39
CA ASP A 7 11.42 4.42 -8.62
C ASP A 7 10.20 4.69 -7.71
N ILE A 8 9.66 3.67 -7.03
CA ILE A 8 8.44 3.78 -6.23
C ILE A 8 8.54 4.89 -5.17
N PRO A 9 9.60 4.99 -4.35
CA PRO A 9 9.69 6.05 -3.34
C PRO A 9 9.67 7.45 -3.95
N LEU A 10 10.37 7.65 -5.07
CA LEU A 10 10.42 8.94 -5.76
C LEU A 10 9.06 9.33 -6.35
N LEU A 11 8.40 8.39 -7.01
CA LEU A 11 7.06 8.59 -7.58
C LEU A 11 6.00 8.81 -6.49
N ALA A 12 6.06 8.04 -5.41
CA ALA A 12 5.17 8.20 -4.26
C ALA A 12 5.31 9.60 -3.65
N GLN A 13 6.55 10.10 -3.50
CA GLN A 13 6.80 11.45 -3.00
C GLN A 13 6.26 12.53 -3.95
N HIS A 14 6.39 12.33 -5.27
CA HIS A 14 5.82 13.23 -6.26
C HIS A 14 4.29 13.31 -6.13
N PHE A 15 3.60 12.16 -6.06
CA PHE A 15 2.15 12.13 -5.91
C PHE A 15 1.71 12.69 -4.55
N LEU A 16 2.45 12.43 -3.48
CA LEU A 16 2.17 13.01 -2.16
C LEU A 16 2.15 14.54 -2.24
N HIS A 17 3.17 15.15 -2.86
CA HIS A 17 3.22 16.59 -3.04
C HIS A 17 2.05 17.11 -3.87
N LYS A 18 1.75 16.46 -5.00
CA LYS A 18 0.62 16.80 -5.87
C LYS A 18 -0.72 16.79 -5.11
N HIS A 19 -1.01 15.72 -4.36
CA HIS A 19 -2.28 15.57 -3.67
C HIS A 19 -2.38 16.41 -2.39
N ASN A 20 -1.28 16.64 -1.67
CA ASN A 20 -1.24 17.62 -0.59
C ASN A 20 -1.69 19.00 -1.07
N LEU A 21 -1.17 19.47 -2.21
CA LEU A 21 -1.56 20.75 -2.79
C LEU A 21 -3.04 20.78 -3.19
N ALA A 22 -3.53 19.72 -3.84
CA ALA A 22 -4.91 19.65 -4.29
C ALA A 22 -5.94 19.61 -3.15
N ILE A 23 -5.60 18.93 -2.04
CA ILE A 23 -6.51 18.70 -0.90
C ILE A 23 -6.30 19.73 0.22
N GLY A 24 -5.18 20.45 0.21
CA GLY A 24 -4.81 21.40 1.27
C GLY A 24 -4.23 20.74 2.52
N LYS A 25 -3.67 19.53 2.40
CA LYS A 25 -2.95 18.84 3.49
C LYS A 25 -1.47 19.18 3.48
N LYS A 26 -0.81 18.91 4.62
CA LYS A 26 0.63 19.16 4.84
C LYS A 26 1.38 17.91 5.27
N ILE A 27 0.98 16.76 4.76
CA ILE A 27 1.64 15.48 5.04
C ILE A 27 3.08 15.56 4.52
N GLN A 28 4.05 15.20 5.34
CA GLN A 28 5.47 15.41 5.09
C GLN A 28 6.13 14.21 4.40
N GLY A 29 5.57 13.01 4.56
CA GLY A 29 6.16 11.81 3.97
C GLY A 29 5.40 10.54 4.36
N PHE A 30 6.13 9.43 4.27
CA PHE A 30 5.65 8.08 4.52
C PHE A 30 6.45 7.46 5.66
N ALA A 31 5.81 6.62 6.47
CA ALA A 31 6.53 5.77 7.40
C ALA A 31 7.39 4.74 6.64
N ALA A 32 8.46 4.26 7.26
CA ALA A 32 9.38 3.31 6.62
C ALA A 32 8.66 2.01 6.22
N GLU A 33 7.79 1.51 7.10
CA GLU A 33 6.95 0.33 6.87
C GLU A 33 5.94 0.54 5.74
N THR A 34 5.44 1.76 5.54
CA THR A 34 4.55 2.12 4.43
C THR A 34 5.28 2.00 3.09
N LEU A 35 6.47 2.60 2.99
CA LEU A 35 7.30 2.49 1.78
C LEU A 35 7.71 1.05 1.52
N ALA A 36 8.06 0.29 2.57
CA ALA A 36 8.37 -1.13 2.45
C ALA A 36 7.19 -1.94 1.87
N ALA A 37 5.96 -1.68 2.32
CA ALA A 37 4.76 -2.32 1.78
C ALA A 37 4.55 -1.95 0.30
N MET A 38 4.70 -0.67 -0.04
CA MET A 38 4.59 -0.16 -1.41
C MET A 38 5.64 -0.79 -2.34
N MET A 39 6.88 -0.97 -1.89
CA MET A 39 7.94 -1.63 -2.67
C MET A 39 7.71 -3.13 -2.86
N LYS A 40 7.06 -3.80 -1.90
CA LYS A 40 6.73 -5.23 -2.02
C LYS A 40 5.62 -5.48 -3.04
N HIS A 41 4.65 -4.57 -3.14
CA HIS A 41 3.53 -4.70 -4.09
C HIS A 41 3.98 -4.74 -5.55
N ASP A 42 3.23 -5.44 -6.38
CA ASP A 42 3.58 -5.68 -7.79
C ASP A 42 3.06 -4.61 -8.76
N TRP A 43 2.13 -3.78 -8.30
CA TRP A 43 1.52 -2.69 -9.07
C TRP A 43 1.00 -3.16 -10.45
N PRO A 44 0.03 -4.10 -10.50
CA PRO A 44 -0.59 -4.56 -11.74
C PRO A 44 -1.22 -3.42 -12.56
N GLY A 45 -1.73 -2.37 -11.91
CA GLY A 45 -2.22 -1.15 -12.54
C GLY A 45 -1.14 -0.10 -12.84
N ASN A 46 0.14 -0.47 -12.70
CA ASN A 46 1.30 0.38 -12.94
C ASN A 46 1.28 1.68 -12.11
N VAL A 47 1.80 2.76 -12.69
CA VAL A 47 1.91 4.09 -12.06
C VAL A 47 0.54 4.65 -11.66
N ARG A 48 -0.53 4.32 -12.40
CA ARG A 48 -1.90 4.78 -12.08
C ARG A 48 -2.41 4.19 -10.77
N GLU A 49 -2.11 2.92 -10.49
CA GLU A 49 -2.48 2.30 -9.21
C GLU A 49 -1.69 2.92 -8.05
N LEU A 50 -0.40 3.22 -8.27
CA LEU A 50 0.45 3.92 -7.30
C LEU A 50 -0.11 5.32 -6.98
N GLU A 51 -0.44 6.10 -8.00
CA GLU A 51 -1.03 7.42 -7.82
C GLU A 51 -2.33 7.36 -7.02
N ASN A 52 -3.28 6.50 -7.43
CA ASN A 52 -4.55 6.33 -6.73
C ASN A 52 -4.36 5.89 -5.26
N THR A 53 -3.36 5.05 -5.01
CA THR A 53 -3.03 4.57 -3.66
C THR A 53 -2.55 5.73 -2.79
N VAL A 54 -1.66 6.57 -3.31
CA VAL A 54 -1.16 7.75 -2.59
C VAL A 54 -2.25 8.78 -2.39
N GLU A 55 -3.11 9.02 -3.39
CA GLU A 55 -4.27 9.89 -3.28
C GLU A 55 -5.19 9.45 -2.13
N HIS A 56 -5.57 8.16 -2.10
CA HIS A 56 -6.37 7.60 -1.02
C HIS A 56 -5.70 7.79 0.34
N ALA A 57 -4.40 7.46 0.43
CA ALA A 57 -3.65 7.61 1.67
C ALA A 57 -3.62 9.06 2.17
N VAL A 58 -3.44 10.03 1.27
CA VAL A 58 -3.53 11.46 1.60
C VAL A 58 -4.92 11.83 2.09
N LEU A 59 -5.99 11.33 1.47
CA LEU A 59 -7.36 11.62 1.88
C LEU A 59 -7.66 11.13 3.31
N VAL A 60 -7.25 9.92 3.66
CA VAL A 60 -7.59 9.28 4.95
C VAL A 60 -6.61 9.60 6.09
N GLU A 61 -5.37 9.96 5.78
CA GLU A 61 -4.34 10.22 6.80
C GLU A 61 -4.65 11.49 7.60
N ASN A 62 -4.56 11.42 8.92
CA ASN A 62 -4.81 12.55 9.82
C ASN A 62 -3.51 13.14 10.39
N GLY A 63 -2.40 12.40 10.31
CA GLY A 63 -1.08 12.85 10.75
C GLY A 63 -0.27 13.55 9.67
N LEU A 64 1.00 13.81 10.01
CA LEU A 64 2.00 14.34 9.07
C LEU A 64 2.73 13.23 8.31
N ILE A 65 2.54 11.96 8.66
CA ILE A 65 3.26 10.83 8.09
C ILE A 65 2.23 9.76 7.69
N ILE A 66 2.29 9.28 6.45
CA ILE A 66 1.41 8.22 5.97
C ILE A 66 1.82 6.90 6.62
N SER A 67 0.91 6.37 7.43
CA SER A 67 1.01 5.07 8.07
C SER A 67 0.52 3.93 7.15
N PRO A 68 0.88 2.65 7.42
CA PRO A 68 0.36 1.52 6.65
C PRO A 68 -1.17 1.41 6.71
N SER A 69 -1.79 1.83 7.82
CA SER A 69 -3.24 1.85 7.99
C SER A 69 -3.96 2.78 7.02
N SER A 70 -3.26 3.75 6.44
CA SER A 70 -3.80 4.66 5.43
C SER A 70 -3.73 4.08 4.01
N LEU A 71 -3.02 2.96 3.81
CA LEU A 71 -2.96 2.27 2.53
C LEU A 71 -4.22 1.41 2.29
N PRO A 72 -4.63 1.22 1.04
CA PRO A 72 -5.61 0.21 0.65
C PRO A 72 -5.23 -1.20 1.15
N ARG A 73 -6.23 -1.98 1.56
CA ARG A 73 -6.02 -3.32 2.16
C ARG A 73 -5.29 -4.32 1.27
N ASN A 74 -5.30 -4.14 -0.05
CA ASN A 74 -4.57 -5.00 -0.99
C ASN A 74 -3.05 -4.77 -0.96
N LEU A 75 -2.56 -3.69 -0.34
CA LEU A 75 -1.13 -3.44 -0.15
C LEU A 75 -0.60 -3.93 1.20
N ILE A 76 -1.49 -4.14 2.17
CA ILE A 76 -1.12 -4.69 3.47
C ILE A 76 -1.10 -6.22 3.32
N PRO A 77 0.04 -6.90 3.52
CA PRO A 77 0.10 -8.35 3.51
C PRO A 77 -0.94 -8.89 4.51
N GLN A 78 -1.97 -9.55 4.00
CA GLN A 78 -2.86 -10.33 4.83
C GLN A 78 -2.06 -11.57 5.21
N GLU A 79 -1.49 -11.62 6.41
CA GLU A 79 -0.84 -12.85 6.95
C GLU A 79 -1.76 -14.08 6.78
N LYS A 80 -3.09 -13.86 6.79
CA LYS A 80 -4.09 -14.88 6.50
C LYS A 80 -4.06 -15.40 5.06
N SER A 81 -3.77 -14.59 4.05
CA SER A 81 -3.86 -15.01 2.63
C SER A 81 -2.76 -16.01 2.25
N GLU A 82 -1.57 -15.90 2.86
CA GLU A 82 -0.46 -16.83 2.65
C GLU A 82 -0.66 -18.11 3.49
N ALA A 83 -1.06 -17.99 4.75
CA ALA A 83 -1.42 -19.15 5.58
C ALA A 83 -2.60 -19.97 5.01
N LEU A 84 -3.60 -19.30 4.43
CA LEU A 84 -4.76 -19.94 3.77
C LEU A 84 -4.43 -20.53 2.38
N LYS A 85 -3.29 -20.16 1.79
CA LYS A 85 -2.79 -20.78 0.55
C LYS A 85 -1.95 -22.02 0.86
N GLU A 86 -1.22 -22.02 1.97
CA GLU A 86 -0.40 -23.15 2.41
C GLU A 86 -1.23 -24.25 3.09
N LEU A 87 -2.23 -23.89 3.91
CA LEU A 87 -3.25 -24.85 4.34
C LEU A 87 -4.25 -25.04 3.20
N GLY A 88 -4.22 -26.20 2.54
CA GLY A 88 -5.17 -26.51 1.49
C GLY A 88 -6.62 -26.42 2.00
N VAL A 89 -7.57 -26.18 1.09
CA VAL A 89 -9.01 -26.07 1.43
C VAL A 89 -9.52 -27.29 2.21
N ARG A 90 -8.93 -28.47 1.98
CA ARG A 90 -9.20 -29.71 2.74
C ARG A 90 -8.74 -29.63 4.19
N ASP A 91 -7.55 -29.08 4.44
CA ASP A 91 -6.98 -28.96 5.78
C ASP A 91 -7.77 -27.95 6.63
N MET A 92 -8.34 -26.94 5.98
CA MET A 92 -9.25 -25.99 6.62
C MET A 92 -10.58 -26.61 7.07
N LEU A 93 -11.18 -27.50 6.27
CA LEU A 93 -12.46 -28.12 6.63
C LEU A 93 -12.32 -29.02 7.86
N ASN A 94 -11.17 -29.67 8.03
CA ASN A 94 -10.85 -30.53 9.17
C ASN A 94 -10.57 -29.74 10.48
N LEU A 95 -10.46 -28.41 10.43
CA LEU A 95 -10.28 -27.56 11.62
C LEU A 95 -11.60 -27.11 12.24
N PHE A 96 -12.73 -27.36 11.56
CA PHE A 96 -14.08 -27.01 12.02
C PHE A 96 -14.93 -28.24 12.41
N GLU A 97 -14.33 -29.43 12.46
CA GLU A 97 -14.89 -30.66 13.06
C GLU A 97 -14.30 -30.88 14.47
#